data_AF-A8S3G4-F1
#
_entry.id   AF-A8S3G4-F1
#
_cell.length_a   1.000
_cell.length_b   1.000
_cell.length_c   1.000
_cell.angle_alpha   90.00
_cell.angle_beta   90.00
_cell.angle_gamma   90.00
#
_symmetry.space_group_name_H-M   'P 1'
#
loop_
_entity.id
_entity.type
_entity.pdbx_description
1 polymer ?
#
loop_
_entity_poly.entity_id
_entity_poly.type
_entity_poly.pdbx_seq_one_letter_code
_entity_poly.pdbx_strand_id
1 'polypeptide(L)'
;MAGSADFKDIPNSKRILQRCGFVERLKIIYILRRFCMSNSVIFSPGTFFHGTRADLSVGDLLVPGYLSNYDENRVANYVYFTGTLDAAIWGAELASGDGKQRIFVVEPTGEFEDDPNVTDKKFPGNPTKSYRTTQPLKIVAEAMGWKGHSPEVLQGMRDHLKQLDEMGIKAVE
;
A
#
# COMPACT_ATOMS: atom_id res chain seq x y z
N MET A 1 7.89 -6.88 -80.11
CA MET A 1 7.55 -8.25 -79.66
C MET A 1 8.58 -8.62 -78.61
N ALA A 2 8.26 -8.52 -77.32
CA ALA A 2 7.49 -9.45 -76.49
C ALA A 2 8.34 -10.63 -75.97
N GLY A 3 8.14 -10.97 -74.69
CA GLY A 3 8.73 -12.12 -73.99
C GLY A 3 9.62 -11.68 -72.83
N SER A 4 9.18 -11.41 -71.58
CA SER A 4 8.31 -12.15 -70.66
C SER A 4 8.72 -13.62 -70.44
N ALA A 5 9.47 -13.86 -69.36
CA ALA A 5 9.60 -15.15 -68.69
C ALA A 5 9.93 -14.91 -67.21
N ASP A 6 9.48 -15.70 -66.25
CA ASP A 6 8.22 -16.43 -66.08
C ASP A 6 8.17 -16.64 -64.56
N PHE A 7 7.16 -16.05 -63.91
CA PHE A 7 7.06 -15.93 -62.44
C PHE A 7 6.40 -17.19 -61.88
N LYS A 8 7.08 -18.35 -61.94
CA LYS A 8 6.46 -19.65 -61.65
C LYS A 8 7.12 -20.56 -60.62
N ASP A 9 8.09 -20.11 -59.81
CA ASP A 9 8.67 -20.97 -58.75
C ASP A 9 8.79 -20.30 -57.37
N ILE A 10 7.85 -19.42 -56.99
CA ILE A 10 7.78 -18.90 -55.61
C ILE A 10 6.60 -19.52 -54.85
N PRO A 11 6.85 -20.29 -53.76
CA PRO A 11 5.84 -21.06 -53.04
C PRO A 11 4.67 -20.25 -52.44
N ASN A 12 3.54 -20.95 -52.40
CA ASN A 12 2.16 -20.51 -52.27
C ASN A 12 1.75 -20.07 -50.84
N SER A 13 2.34 -19.00 -50.29
CA SER A 13 1.81 -18.33 -49.07
C SER A 13 1.82 -16.79 -49.12
N LYS A 14 2.09 -16.21 -50.30
CA LYS A 14 1.87 -14.78 -50.59
C LYS A 14 0.93 -14.61 -51.79
N ARG A 15 -0.35 -14.94 -51.59
CA ARG A 15 -1.46 -14.45 -52.42
C ARG A 15 -2.59 -13.99 -51.50
N ILE A 16 -2.99 -12.74 -51.69
CA ILE A 16 -4.26 -12.13 -51.26
C ILE A 16 -4.26 -11.56 -49.83
N LEU A 17 -3.78 -10.31 -49.72
CA LEU A 17 -4.54 -9.30 -48.98
C LEU A 17 -5.79 -8.96 -49.81
N GLN A 18 -6.93 -8.81 -49.13
CA GLN A 18 -8.27 -8.44 -49.62
C GLN A 18 -9.21 -9.60 -50.02
N ARG A 19 -9.77 -10.25 -49.00
CA ARG A 19 -11.22 -10.48 -48.85
C ARG A 19 -11.53 -10.84 -47.38
N CYS A 20 -12.19 -9.92 -46.67
CA CYS A 20 -12.88 -10.01 -45.36
C CYS A 20 -12.42 -11.02 -44.28
N GLY A 21 -12.11 -10.51 -43.07
CA GLY A 21 -12.02 -11.26 -41.80
C GLY A 21 -10.64 -11.14 -41.14
N PHE A 22 -10.44 -10.27 -40.14
CA PHE A 22 -10.54 -10.54 -38.70
C PHE A 22 -9.39 -11.46 -38.16
N VAL A 23 -8.69 -10.93 -37.13
CA VAL A 23 -7.78 -11.58 -36.16
C VAL A 23 -6.29 -11.86 -36.51
N GLU A 24 -5.41 -11.15 -35.76
CA GLU A 24 -4.11 -11.59 -35.20
C GLU A 24 -2.95 -12.03 -36.10
N ARG A 25 -1.92 -11.18 -36.18
CA ARG A 25 -0.53 -11.45 -35.71
C ARG A 25 0.43 -10.33 -36.15
N LEU A 26 0.33 -9.21 -35.45
CA LEU A 26 1.26 -8.07 -35.53
C LEU A 26 1.73 -7.68 -34.11
N LYS A 27 2.03 -8.68 -33.27
CA LYS A 27 2.46 -8.50 -31.87
C LYS A 27 3.89 -8.93 -31.58
N ILE A 28 4.69 -9.19 -32.61
CA ILE A 28 6.09 -9.58 -32.46
C ILE A 28 6.87 -8.58 -33.30
N ILE A 29 7.15 -7.39 -32.75
CA ILE A 29 8.10 -6.34 -33.19
C ILE A 29 7.74 -4.95 -32.58
N TYR A 30 6.56 -4.75 -31.97
CA TYR A 30 6.12 -3.44 -31.42
C TYR A 30 6.18 -3.26 -29.89
N ILE A 31 7.07 -3.93 -29.14
CA ILE A 31 7.40 -3.52 -27.75
C ILE A 31 8.91 -3.68 -27.48
N LEU A 32 9.71 -2.98 -28.28
CA LEU A 32 10.96 -2.40 -27.80
C LEU A 32 10.59 -1.14 -27.01
N ARG A 33 11.23 -0.89 -25.85
CA ARG A 33 11.34 0.44 -25.21
C ARG A 33 10.02 1.14 -24.84
N ARG A 34 9.30 0.62 -23.86
CA ARG A 34 8.42 1.40 -22.95
C ARG A 34 8.01 0.45 -21.82
N PHE A 35 8.67 0.49 -20.67
CA PHE A 35 8.09 1.20 -19.53
C PHE A 35 9.19 1.52 -18.51
N CYS A 36 9.87 2.64 -18.69
CA CYS A 36 10.27 3.42 -17.53
C CYS A 36 8.99 4.15 -17.08
N MET A 37 8.79 4.22 -15.76
CA MET A 37 7.85 5.10 -15.05
C MET A 37 6.39 4.65 -14.96
N SER A 38 6.12 3.71 -14.05
CA SER A 38 5.07 3.88 -13.04
C SER A 38 5.42 3.02 -11.82
N ASN A 39 6.21 3.54 -10.86
CA ASN A 39 6.29 2.94 -9.52
C ASN A 39 5.01 3.26 -8.72
N SER A 40 3.85 3.10 -9.36
CA SER A 40 2.54 3.21 -8.71
C SER A 40 2.08 1.79 -8.42
N VAL A 41 2.27 1.36 -7.18
CA VAL A 41 1.64 0.12 -6.70
C VAL A 41 0.14 0.37 -6.63
N ILE A 42 -0.64 -0.38 -7.40
CA ILE A 42 -2.10 -0.36 -7.27
C ILE A 42 -2.44 -1.18 -6.03
N PHE A 43 -2.99 -0.52 -5.01
CA PHE A 43 -3.40 -1.19 -3.78
C PHE A 43 -4.67 -2.01 -4.05
N SER A 44 -4.58 -3.33 -3.89
CA SER A 44 -5.71 -4.24 -3.98
C SER A 44 -6.43 -4.37 -2.64
N PRO A 45 -7.73 -4.72 -2.62
CA PRO A 45 -8.38 -5.22 -1.42
C PRO A 45 -7.51 -6.33 -0.78
N GLY A 46 -7.16 -6.18 0.50
CA GLY A 46 -6.21 -7.07 1.20
C GLY A 46 -4.79 -6.50 1.37
N THR A 47 -4.51 -5.32 0.82
CA THR A 47 -3.28 -4.57 1.15
C THR A 47 -3.38 -3.98 2.54
N PHE A 48 -2.35 -4.18 3.36
CA PHE A 48 -2.25 -3.58 4.68
C PHE A 48 -1.20 -2.46 4.71
N PHE A 49 -1.45 -1.48 5.57
CA PHE A 49 -0.63 -0.30 5.74
C PHE A 49 -0.22 -0.11 7.19
N HIS A 50 1.00 0.37 7.40
CA HIS A 50 1.52 0.78 8.70
C HIS A 50 2.04 2.21 8.60
N GLY A 51 1.41 3.13 9.32
CA GLY A 51 1.86 4.52 9.43
C GLY A 51 2.82 4.68 10.61
N THR A 52 3.99 5.29 10.37
CA THR A 52 5.03 5.46 11.41
C THR A 52 5.96 6.63 11.10
N ARG A 53 6.84 6.96 12.05
CA ARG A 53 8.01 7.83 11.86
C ARG A 53 9.33 7.08 11.91
N ALA A 54 9.29 5.77 12.12
CA ALA A 54 10.48 4.93 12.09
C ALA A 54 11.07 4.90 10.67
N ASP A 55 12.40 4.93 10.59
CA ASP A 55 13.10 4.81 9.32
C ASP A 55 13.31 3.34 8.98
N LEU A 56 12.38 2.78 8.21
CA LEU A 56 12.36 1.38 7.79
C LEU A 56 12.63 1.24 6.28
N SER A 57 13.12 0.07 5.89
CA SER A 57 13.42 -0.31 4.51
C SER A 57 12.56 -1.50 4.05
N VAL A 58 12.36 -1.60 2.73
CA VAL A 58 11.71 -2.77 2.14
C VAL A 58 12.53 -4.02 2.43
N GLY A 59 11.87 -5.06 2.92
CA GLY A 59 12.50 -6.30 3.38
C GLY A 59 12.63 -6.39 4.90
N ASP A 60 12.52 -5.27 5.63
CA ASP A 60 12.58 -5.28 7.09
C ASP A 60 11.40 -6.02 7.72
N LEU A 61 11.63 -6.54 8.92
CA LEU A 61 10.60 -7.11 9.78
C LEU A 61 10.33 -6.15 10.94
N LEU A 62 9.13 -5.61 10.97
CA LEU A 62 8.63 -4.81 12.08
C LEU A 62 8.10 -5.75 13.17
N VAL A 63 8.81 -5.81 14.29
CA VAL A 63 8.49 -6.66 15.44
C VAL A 63 7.87 -5.84 16.58
N PRO A 64 7.03 -6.43 17.45
CA PRO A 64 6.67 -5.81 18.71
C PRO A 64 7.92 -5.61 19.59
N GLY A 65 7.87 -4.68 20.55
CA GLY A 65 9.02 -4.38 21.41
C GLY A 65 9.59 -2.96 21.31
N TYR A 66 9.03 -2.12 20.42
CA TYR A 66 9.36 -0.70 20.36
C TYR A 66 8.55 0.10 21.39
N LEU A 67 8.97 1.32 21.71
CA LEU A 67 8.21 2.23 22.58
C LEU A 67 6.83 2.52 21.97
N SER A 68 5.81 2.54 22.82
CA SER A 68 4.45 2.85 22.41
C SER A 68 4.33 4.30 21.92
N ASN A 69 3.52 4.52 20.88
CA ASN A 69 3.25 5.89 20.40
C ASN A 69 2.41 6.69 21.40
N TYR A 70 1.73 6.03 22.34
CA TYR A 70 0.80 6.67 23.28
C TYR A 70 1.33 6.75 24.72
N ASP A 71 2.37 5.98 25.06
CA ASP A 71 3.00 6.01 26.39
C ASP A 71 4.52 5.79 26.26
N GLU A 72 5.29 6.82 26.57
CA GLU A 72 6.75 6.85 26.42
C GLU A 72 7.51 5.87 27.33
N ASN A 73 6.84 5.32 28.36
CA ASN A 73 7.44 4.37 29.30
C ASN A 73 7.01 2.92 29.05
N ARG A 74 6.22 2.66 28.01
CA ARG A 74 5.64 1.34 27.73
C ARG A 74 6.18 0.75 26.44
N VAL A 75 6.59 -0.52 26.51
CA VAL A 75 6.95 -1.32 25.35
C VAL A 75 5.67 -1.85 24.70
N ALA A 76 5.49 -1.55 23.41
CA ALA A 76 4.34 -1.99 22.65
C ALA A 76 4.38 -3.51 22.45
N ASN A 77 3.39 -4.20 23.00
CA ASN A 77 3.23 -5.66 22.84
C ASN A 77 2.66 -6.05 21.46
N TYR A 78 2.14 -5.06 20.72
CA TYR A 78 1.50 -5.25 19.43
C TYR A 78 2.07 -4.30 18.39
N VAL A 79 2.05 -4.75 17.14
CA VAL A 79 2.24 -3.92 15.96
C VAL A 79 0.87 -3.66 15.33
N TYR A 80 0.56 -2.38 15.09
CA TYR A 80 -0.72 -1.94 14.55
C TYR A 80 -0.62 -1.69 13.05
N PHE A 81 -1.64 -2.12 12.30
CA PHE A 81 -1.72 -1.92 10.85
C PHE A 81 -3.18 -1.83 10.41
N THR A 82 -3.43 -1.37 9.19
CA THR A 82 -4.78 -1.11 8.71
C THR A 82 -4.98 -1.46 7.24
N GLY A 83 -6.19 -1.86 6.86
CA GLY A 83 -6.62 -2.06 5.49
C GLY A 83 -7.06 -0.77 4.77
N THR A 84 -6.93 0.41 5.38
CA THR A 84 -7.30 1.70 4.76
C THR A 84 -6.14 2.70 4.81
N LEU A 85 -5.95 3.45 3.71
CA LEU A 85 -4.89 4.46 3.64
C LEU A 85 -5.15 5.61 4.62
N ASP A 86 -6.42 5.99 4.82
CA ASP A 86 -6.80 7.08 5.74
C ASP A 86 -6.37 6.82 7.19
N ALA A 87 -6.64 5.61 7.70
CA ALA A 87 -6.20 5.22 9.03
C ALA A 87 -4.66 5.14 9.13
N ALA A 88 -3.97 4.78 8.03
CA ALA A 88 -2.51 4.74 8.02
C ALA A 88 -1.90 6.15 8.03
N ILE A 89 -2.56 7.13 7.39
CA ILE A 89 -2.18 8.54 7.45
C ILE A 89 -2.24 9.03 8.89
N TRP A 90 -3.34 8.73 9.61
CA TRP A 90 -3.43 9.04 11.04
C TRP A 90 -2.31 8.40 11.85
N GLY A 91 -2.01 7.11 11.60
CA GLY A 91 -0.89 6.42 12.24
C GLY A 91 0.45 7.13 12.02
N ALA A 92 0.75 7.58 10.79
CA ALA A 92 1.98 8.30 10.49
C ALA A 92 2.03 9.70 11.11
N GLU A 93 0.91 10.42 11.14
CA GLU A 93 0.84 11.79 11.64
C GLU A 93 0.87 11.91 13.16
N LEU A 94 0.35 10.90 13.84
CA LEU A 94 0.27 10.79 15.29
C LEU A 94 1.40 9.96 15.89
N ALA A 95 2.18 9.22 15.09
CA ALA A 95 3.33 8.47 15.57
C ALA A 95 4.31 9.36 16.34
N SER A 96 4.92 8.81 17.38
CA SER A 96 5.88 9.53 18.21
C SER A 96 7.24 9.70 17.52
N GLY A 97 8.01 10.68 17.99
CA GLY A 97 9.34 11.01 17.47
C GLY A 97 9.34 12.10 16.38
N ASP A 98 10.56 12.55 16.06
CA ASP A 98 10.82 13.66 15.13
C ASP A 98 11.16 13.19 13.70
N GLY A 99 11.06 11.87 13.47
CA GLY A 99 11.30 11.27 12.17
C GLY A 99 10.29 11.72 11.11
N LYS A 100 10.64 11.50 9.84
CA LYS A 100 9.72 11.78 8.74
C LYS A 100 8.50 10.86 8.84
N GLN A 101 7.30 11.40 8.63
CA GLN A 101 6.09 10.61 8.51
C GLN A 101 6.17 9.71 7.27
N ARG A 102 5.99 8.41 7.46
CA ARG A 102 6.07 7.38 6.40
C ARG A 102 4.90 6.42 6.54
N ILE A 103 4.46 5.89 5.41
CA ILE A 103 3.44 4.84 5.35
C ILE A 103 4.06 3.67 4.60
N PHE A 104 4.10 2.51 5.23
CA PHE A 104 4.59 1.29 4.62
C PHE A 104 3.45 0.37 4.25
N VAL A 105 3.60 -0.33 3.15
CA VAL A 105 2.79 -1.50 2.82
C VAL A 105 3.40 -2.69 3.54
N VAL A 106 2.56 -3.44 4.25
CA VAL A 106 2.99 -4.52 5.12
C VAL A 106 2.27 -5.83 4.83
N GLU A 107 2.98 -6.93 5.05
CA GLU A 107 2.41 -8.27 5.04
C GLU A 107 2.51 -8.88 6.44
N PRO A 108 1.39 -9.28 7.07
CA PRO A 108 1.44 -10.01 8.33
C PRO A 108 2.04 -11.39 8.14
N THR A 109 2.96 -11.76 9.03
CA THR A 109 3.63 -13.08 8.97
C THR A 109 2.90 -14.16 9.77
N GLY A 110 1.86 -13.80 10.51
CA GLY A 110 1.04 -14.72 11.29
C GLY A 110 -0.32 -14.13 11.64
N GLU A 111 -0.94 -14.65 12.69
CA GLU A 111 -2.28 -14.27 13.11
C GLU A 111 -2.35 -12.81 13.60
N PHE A 112 -3.52 -12.21 13.40
CA PHE A 112 -3.82 -10.84 13.83
C PHE A 112 -5.30 -10.76 14.22
N GLU A 113 -5.63 -9.74 14.99
CA GLU A 113 -6.98 -9.49 15.48
C GLU A 113 -7.38 -8.03 15.22
N ASP A 114 -8.69 -7.75 15.31
CA ASP A 114 -9.22 -6.39 15.20
C ASP A 114 -8.66 -5.50 16.33
N ASP A 115 -8.34 -4.26 16.01
CA ASP A 115 -7.84 -3.30 17.01
C ASP A 115 -8.98 -2.86 17.94
N PRO A 116 -8.94 -3.20 19.24
CA PRO A 116 -9.99 -2.86 20.18
C PRO A 116 -10.06 -1.35 20.47
N ASN A 117 -9.08 -0.54 20.07
CA ASN A 117 -9.10 0.90 20.28
C ASN A 117 -10.04 1.64 19.34
N VAL A 118 -10.35 1.05 18.18
CA VAL A 118 -11.17 1.69 17.14
C VAL A 118 -12.32 0.82 16.64
N THR A 119 -12.29 -0.48 16.91
CA THR A 119 -13.37 -1.42 16.59
C THR A 119 -14.48 -1.33 17.65
N ASP A 120 -15.74 -1.27 17.19
CA ASP A 120 -16.93 -1.19 18.04
C ASP A 120 -16.91 -0.03 19.08
N LYS A 121 -16.21 1.07 18.76
CA LYS A 121 -16.18 2.28 19.59
C LYS A 121 -17.19 3.31 19.12
N LYS A 122 -16.82 4.08 18.11
CA LYS A 122 -17.66 5.15 17.56
C LYS A 122 -18.69 4.62 16.56
N PHE A 123 -18.34 3.54 15.87
CA PHE A 123 -19.16 2.89 14.85
C PHE A 123 -19.15 1.38 15.08
N PRO A 124 -20.23 0.67 14.71
CA PRO A 124 -20.27 -0.79 14.82
C PRO A 124 -19.29 -1.44 13.83
N GLY A 125 -18.62 -2.49 14.29
CA GLY A 125 -17.60 -3.25 13.57
C GLY A 125 -16.27 -2.51 13.42
N ASN A 126 -15.50 -2.91 12.40
CA ASN A 126 -14.17 -2.38 12.09
C ASN A 126 -14.15 -1.65 10.73
N PRO A 127 -14.80 -0.47 10.60
CA PRO A 127 -14.90 0.23 9.32
C PRO A 127 -13.54 0.74 8.81
N THR A 128 -12.62 1.08 9.71
CA THR A 128 -11.26 1.50 9.38
C THR A 128 -10.35 0.32 9.03
N LYS A 129 -10.82 -0.92 9.20
CA LYS A 129 -10.05 -2.15 9.02
C LYS A 129 -8.74 -2.08 9.78
N SER A 130 -8.77 -1.68 11.04
CA SER A 130 -7.58 -1.56 11.88
C SER A 130 -7.36 -2.84 12.66
N TYR A 131 -6.12 -3.30 12.68
CA TYR A 131 -5.72 -4.59 13.23
C TYR A 131 -4.49 -4.44 14.10
N ARG A 132 -4.26 -5.43 14.95
CA ARG A 132 -3.04 -5.55 15.74
C ARG A 132 -2.53 -6.99 15.72
N THR A 133 -1.22 -7.16 15.84
CA THR A 133 -0.58 -8.48 15.89
C THR A 133 0.61 -8.49 16.83
N THR A 134 0.88 -9.64 17.44
CA THR A 134 2.13 -9.93 18.16
C THR A 134 3.19 -10.57 17.25
N GLN A 135 2.82 -10.91 16.02
CA GLN A 135 3.73 -11.48 15.03
C GLN A 135 4.39 -10.37 14.20
N PRO A 136 5.57 -10.61 13.62
CA PRO A 136 6.23 -9.63 12.78
C PRO A 136 5.38 -9.20 11.57
N LEU A 137 5.50 -7.95 11.16
CA LEU A 137 5.02 -7.45 9.87
C LEU A 137 6.19 -7.26 8.93
N LYS A 138 6.11 -7.80 7.71
CA LYS A 138 7.13 -7.60 6.69
C LYS A 138 6.86 -6.33 5.91
N ILE A 139 7.86 -5.45 5.78
CA ILE A 139 7.77 -4.27 4.93
C ILE A 139 7.97 -4.69 3.46
N VAL A 140 6.95 -4.49 2.62
CA VAL A 140 7.00 -4.89 1.20
C VAL A 140 7.11 -3.70 0.24
N ALA A 141 6.65 -2.52 0.65
CA ALA A 141 6.80 -1.29 -0.11
C ALA A 141 6.63 -0.06 0.81
N GLU A 142 7.00 1.12 0.30
CA GLU A 142 6.61 2.41 0.87
C GLU A 142 5.50 3.03 0.02
N ALA A 143 4.42 3.47 0.67
CA ALA A 143 3.37 4.22 0.02
C ALA A 143 3.80 5.68 -0.14
N MET A 144 3.81 6.16 -1.38
CA MET A 144 4.25 7.50 -1.75
C MET A 144 3.09 8.33 -2.30
N GLY A 145 3.20 9.65 -2.21
CA GLY A 145 2.22 10.58 -2.80
C GLY A 145 0.87 10.65 -2.08
N TRP A 146 0.77 10.10 -0.87
CA TRP A 146 -0.38 10.33 0.00
C TRP A 146 -0.37 11.77 0.50
N LYS A 147 -1.56 12.31 0.76
CA LYS A 147 -1.77 13.66 1.27
C LYS A 147 -2.21 13.56 2.72
N GLY A 148 -1.46 14.19 3.62
CA GLY A 148 -1.83 14.30 5.03
C GLY A 148 -3.09 15.15 5.24
N HIS A 149 -3.58 15.14 6.48
CA HIS A 149 -4.67 15.98 6.92
C HIS A 149 -4.25 17.46 6.95
N SER A 150 -5.23 18.36 6.96
CA SER A 150 -4.91 19.79 7.12
C SER A 150 -4.33 20.04 8.52
N PRO A 151 -3.49 21.07 8.69
CA PRO A 151 -2.92 21.40 10.00
C PRO A 151 -3.99 21.58 11.09
N GLU A 152 -5.15 22.15 10.75
CA GLU A 152 -6.26 22.40 11.67
C GLU A 152 -6.91 21.08 12.13
N VAL A 153 -7.11 20.13 11.19
CA VAL A 153 -7.66 18.80 11.49
C VAL A 153 -6.70 18.00 12.36
N LEU A 154 -5.41 18.02 12.01
CA LEU A 154 -4.38 17.32 12.77
C LEU A 154 -4.23 17.90 14.19
N GLN A 155 -4.26 19.24 14.32
CA GLN A 155 -4.18 19.89 15.62
C GLN A 155 -5.41 19.56 16.48
N GLY A 156 -6.62 19.61 15.89
CA GLY A 156 -7.84 19.24 16.61
C GLY A 156 -7.82 17.80 17.14
N MET A 157 -7.25 16.86 16.38
CA MET A 157 -7.07 15.48 16.84
C MET A 157 -6.06 15.38 17.99
N ARG A 158 -4.92 16.07 17.90
CA ARG A 158 -3.91 16.10 18.97
C ARG A 158 -4.46 16.68 20.25
N ASP A 159 -5.22 17.77 20.17
CA ASP A 159 -5.86 18.39 21.32
C ASP A 159 -6.89 17.43 21.96
N HIS A 160 -7.65 16.71 21.13
CA HIS A 160 -8.59 15.70 21.63
C HIS A 160 -7.89 14.54 22.35
N LEU A 161 -6.80 14.02 21.78
CA LEU A 161 -6.00 12.96 22.43
C LEU A 161 -5.39 13.44 23.75
N LYS A 162 -4.92 14.69 23.81
CA LYS A 162 -4.41 15.29 25.04
C LYS A 162 -5.49 15.37 26.13
N GLN A 163 -6.70 15.79 25.77
CA GLN A 163 -7.83 15.81 26.72
C GLN A 163 -8.16 14.41 27.25
N LEU A 164 -8.11 13.39 26.40
CA LEU A 164 -8.34 12.00 26.83
C LEU A 164 -7.26 11.51 27.80
N ASP A 165 -6.00 11.85 27.56
CA ASP A 165 -4.89 11.52 28.47
C ASP A 165 -5.01 12.25 29.82
N GLU A 166 -5.37 13.53 29.81
CA GLU A 166 -5.67 14.32 31.03
C GLU A 166 -6.85 13.73 31.83
N MET A 167 -7.78 13.05 31.18
CA MET A 167 -8.89 12.32 31.80
C MET A 167 -8.51 10.90 32.25
N GLY A 168 -7.28 10.46 32.00
CA GLY A 168 -6.78 9.12 32.32
C GLY A 168 -7.29 8.01 31.39
N ILE A 169 -7.87 8.37 30.23
CA ILE A 169 -8.34 7.41 29.22
C ILE A 169 -7.16 7.09 28.31
N LYS A 170 -6.57 5.90 28.50
CA LYS A 170 -5.43 5.42 27.71
C LYS A 170 -5.84 4.36 26.68
N ALA A 171 -5.02 4.23 25.64
CA ALA A 171 -5.14 3.15 24.67
C ALA A 171 -4.98 1.78 25.37
N VAL A 172 -5.78 0.82 24.91
CA VAL A 172 -5.71 -0.57 25.35
C VAL A 172 -4.70 -1.31 24.47
N GLU A 173 -3.61 -1.75 25.08
CA GLU A 173 -2.65 -2.71 24.51
C GLU A 173 -2.96 -4.11 25.02
#